data_AF-A0A1C4TR25-F1
#
_entry.id   AF-A0A1C4TR25-F1
#
_cell.length_a   1.000
_cell.length_b   1.000
_cell.length_c   1.000
_cell.angle_alpha   90.00
_cell.angle_beta   90.00
_cell.angle_gamma   90.00
#
_symmetry.space_group_name_H-M   'P 1'
#
loop_
_entity.id
_entity.type
_entity.pdbx_description
1 polymer ?
#
loop_
_entity_poly.entity_id
_entity_poly.type
_entity_poly.pdbx_seq_one_letter_code
_entity_poly.pdbx_strand_id
1 'polypeptide(L)'
;MTYALFAFFALGAAVMSWKAAQLWNDADRVDEVMRSFTFLPLGPAAKRGEVRSLGLTAASLWGIALLMLLAAVDSDLSGLALVGFGVAVLLVLVSLALEFAVVLFNAPKFVVPPHMRADAGVLNRRRVESD
;
A
#
# COMPACT_ATOMS: atom_id res chain seq x y z
N MET A 1 18.53 -8.60 15.46
CA MET A 1 18.09 -8.71 14.05
C MET A 1 16.67 -8.17 13.86
N THR A 2 15.69 -8.61 14.65
CA THR A 2 14.28 -8.18 14.54
C THR A 2 14.07 -6.67 14.73
N TYR A 3 14.79 -6.02 15.65
CA TYR A 3 14.75 -4.55 15.81
C TYR A 3 15.24 -3.78 14.58
N ALA A 4 16.24 -4.31 13.85
CA ALA A 4 16.72 -3.69 12.63
C ALA A 4 15.68 -3.82 11.50
N LEU A 5 15.01 -4.97 11.42
CA LEU A 5 13.90 -5.17 10.49
C LEU A 5 12.73 -4.24 10.83
N PHE A 6 12.35 -4.13 12.10
CA PHE A 6 11.35 -3.16 12.56
C PHE A 6 11.72 -1.74 12.12
N ALA A 7 12.94 -1.27 12.41
CA ALA A 7 13.37 0.08 12.05
C ALA A 7 13.35 0.30 10.53
N PHE A 8 13.79 -0.70 9.76
CA PHE A 8 13.74 -0.66 8.29
C PHE A 8 12.30 -0.52 7.77
N PHE A 9 11.38 -1.36 8.24
CA PHE A 9 9.98 -1.30 7.82
C PHE A 9 9.26 -0.05 8.33
N ALA A 10 9.52 0.41 9.55
CA ALA A 10 8.95 1.63 10.10
C ALA A 10 9.43 2.86 9.32
N LEU A 11 10.72 2.92 8.97
CA LEU A 11 11.26 3.99 8.13
C LEU A 11 10.63 3.96 6.73
N GLY A 12 10.54 2.78 6.12
CA GLY A 12 9.85 2.59 4.84
C GLY A 12 8.39 3.03 4.89
N ALA A 13 7.66 2.64 5.94
CA ALA A 13 6.27 3.01 6.16
C ALA A 13 6.11 4.53 6.31
N ALA A 14 7.00 5.19 7.06
CA ALA A 14 6.98 6.64 7.23
C ALA A 14 7.25 7.38 5.91
N VAL A 15 8.26 6.96 5.14
CA VAL A 15 8.56 7.53 3.82
C VAL A 15 7.40 7.33 2.85
N MET A 16 6.82 6.12 2.81
CA MET A 16 5.67 5.83 1.95
C MET A 16 4.43 6.60 2.39
N SER A 17 4.18 6.77 3.68
CA SER A 17 3.08 7.58 4.22
C SER A 17 3.24 9.05 3.80
N TRP A 18 4.47 9.58 3.88
CA TRP A 18 4.76 10.94 3.44
C TRP A 18 4.55 11.11 1.94
N LYS A 19 5.03 10.18 1.11
CA LYS A 19 4.75 10.18 -0.33
C LYS A 19 3.27 10.04 -0.65
N ALA A 20 2.55 9.18 0.06
CA ALA A 20 1.11 9.02 -0.10
C ALA A 20 0.37 10.32 0.27
N ALA A 21 0.76 11.01 1.33
CA ALA A 21 0.18 12.29 1.72
C ALA A 21 0.48 13.41 0.69
N GLN A 22 1.69 13.46 0.15
CA GLN A 22 2.02 14.38 -0.94
C GLN A 22 1.18 14.08 -2.19
N LEU A 23 1.17 12.82 -2.61
CA LEU A 23 0.39 12.36 -3.76
C LEU A 23 -1.10 12.60 -3.57
N TRP A 24 -1.63 12.52 -2.35
CA TRP A 24 -3.05 12.77 -2.11
C TRP A 24 -3.46 14.22 -2.39
N ASN A 25 -2.53 15.16 -2.17
CA ASN A 25 -2.77 16.60 -2.25
C ASN A 25 -2.27 17.23 -3.56
N ASP A 26 -1.38 16.56 -4.29
CA ASP A 26 -0.67 17.12 -5.46
C ASP A 26 -0.68 16.14 -6.64
N ALA A 27 -1.41 16.50 -7.70
CA ALA A 27 -1.56 15.68 -8.90
C ALA A 27 -0.29 15.64 -9.76
N ASP A 28 0.57 16.67 -9.68
CA ASP A 28 1.79 16.76 -10.49
C ASP A 28 2.85 15.75 -10.04
N ARG A 29 2.70 15.20 -8.83
CA ARG A 29 3.60 14.17 -8.27
C ARG A 29 3.33 12.77 -8.77
N VAL A 30 2.22 12.53 -9.47
CA VAL A 30 1.87 11.20 -9.99
C VAL A 30 3.00 10.65 -10.87
N ASP A 31 3.55 11.46 -11.78
CA ASP A 31 4.59 11.03 -12.72
C ASP A 31 5.93 10.75 -12.03
N GLU A 32 6.28 11.54 -11.01
CA GLU A 32 7.47 11.31 -10.19
C GLU A 32 7.38 9.98 -9.42
N VAL A 33 6.24 9.73 -8.81
CA VAL A 33 5.99 8.48 -8.08
C VAL A 33 5.97 7.29 -9.06
N MET A 34 5.31 7.42 -10.21
CA MET A 34 5.32 6.41 -11.28
C MET A 34 6.74 6.05 -11.74
N ARG A 35 7.64 7.04 -11.86
CA ARG A 35 9.06 6.79 -12.19
C ARG A 35 9.77 5.99 -11.11
N SER A 36 9.42 6.21 -9.84
CA SER A 36 9.99 5.44 -8.72
C SER A 36 9.62 3.95 -8.81
N PHE A 37 8.48 3.60 -9.42
CA PHE A 37 8.03 2.21 -9.63
C PHE A 37 8.51 1.59 -10.95
N THR A 38 9.41 2.23 -11.68
CA THR A 38 9.91 1.73 -12.98
C THR A 38 10.61 0.37 -12.87
N PHE A 39 11.26 0.10 -11.74
CA PHE A 39 11.94 -1.17 -11.46
C PHE A 39 10.99 -2.38 -11.36
N LEU A 40 9.69 -2.17 -11.14
CA LEU A 40 8.73 -3.28 -11.12
C LEU A 40 8.42 -3.76 -12.54
N PRO A 41 8.38 -5.08 -12.79
CA PRO A 41 8.01 -5.68 -14.07
C PRO A 41 6.49 -5.61 -14.34
N LEU A 42 5.88 -4.47 -14.05
CA LEU A 42 4.46 -4.21 -14.21
C LEU A 42 4.20 -3.34 -15.45
N GLY A 43 3.09 -3.61 -16.14
CA GLY A 43 2.62 -2.76 -17.24
C GLY A 43 2.21 -1.36 -16.75
N PRO A 44 2.17 -0.34 -17.64
CA PRO A 44 1.86 1.04 -17.25
C PRO A 44 0.52 1.20 -16.51
N ALA A 45 -0.49 0.42 -16.88
CA ALA A 45 -1.80 0.43 -16.22
C ALA A 45 -1.75 -0.12 -14.78
N ALA A 46 -0.97 -1.17 -14.55
CA ALA A 46 -0.77 -1.76 -13.22
C ALA A 46 0.07 -0.82 -12.34
N LYS A 47 1.16 -0.24 -12.88
CA LYS A 47 1.95 0.79 -12.18
C LYS A 47 1.09 1.96 -11.73
N ARG A 48 0.20 2.45 -12.60
CA ARG A 48 -0.73 3.53 -12.23
C ARG A 48 -1.75 3.08 -11.20
N GLY A 49 -2.10 1.79 -11.16
CA GLY A 49 -2.86 1.17 -10.07
C GLY A 49 -2.12 1.24 -8.75
N GLU A 50 -0.86 0.83 -8.72
CA GLU A 50 0.00 0.86 -7.52
C GLU A 50 0.17 2.27 -6.96
N VAL A 51 0.34 3.26 -7.83
CA VAL A 51 0.42 4.67 -7.39
C VAL A 51 -0.88 5.12 -6.71
N ARG A 52 -2.05 4.64 -7.17
CA ARG A 52 -3.34 4.94 -6.53
C ARG A 52 -3.51 4.24 -5.18
N SER A 53 -2.93 3.06 -5.01
CA SER A 53 -2.97 2.29 -3.77
C SER A 53 -1.83 2.62 -2.79
N LEU A 54 -0.99 3.63 -3.07
CA LEU A 54 0.19 3.94 -2.26
C LEU A 54 -0.10 4.13 -0.76
N GLY A 55 -1.28 4.66 -0.41
CA GLY A 55 -1.73 4.76 0.98
C GLY A 55 -1.98 3.41 1.64
N LEU A 56 -2.50 2.43 0.88
CA LEU A 56 -2.68 1.05 1.34
C LEU A 56 -1.34 0.33 1.48
N THR A 57 -0.40 0.57 0.55
CA THR A 57 0.97 0.08 0.66
C THR A 57 1.65 0.62 1.93
N ALA A 58 1.47 1.90 2.24
CA ALA A 58 1.98 2.48 3.48
C ALA A 58 1.34 1.86 4.73
N ALA A 59 0.02 1.63 4.70
CA ALA A 59 -0.69 0.98 5.79
C ALA A 59 -0.25 -0.49 6.01
N SER A 60 -0.02 -1.25 4.94
CA SER A 60 0.49 -2.62 5.06
C SER A 60 1.92 -2.64 5.62
N LEU A 61 2.78 -1.70 5.24
CA LEU A 61 4.12 -1.55 5.82
C LEU A 61 4.08 -1.23 7.32
N TRP A 62 3.14 -0.40 7.78
CA TRP A 62 2.92 -0.19 9.22
C TRP A 62 2.48 -1.46 9.94
N GLY A 63 1.60 -2.26 9.32
CA GLY A 63 1.22 -3.57 9.85
C GLY A 63 2.42 -4.51 9.97
N ILE A 64 3.28 -4.58 8.94
CA ILE A 64 4.51 -5.39 8.96
C ILE A 64 5.49 -4.87 10.02
N ALA A 65 5.68 -3.56 10.14
CA ALA A 65 6.51 -2.98 11.18
C ALA A 65 6.01 -3.38 12.57
N LEU A 66 4.70 -3.31 12.83
CA LEU A 66 4.12 -3.74 14.09
C LEU A 66 4.34 -5.24 14.35
N LEU A 67 4.21 -6.11 13.34
CA LEU A 67 4.53 -7.54 13.47
C LEU A 67 5.99 -7.77 13.86
N MET A 68 6.93 -7.05 13.24
CA MET A 68 8.35 -7.14 13.58
C MET A 68 8.63 -6.62 15.00
N LEU A 69 7.96 -5.55 15.42
CA LEU A 69 8.09 -5.04 16.78
C LEU A 69 7.60 -6.06 17.80
N LEU A 70 6.39 -6.60 17.61
CA LEU A 70 5.80 -7.60 18.52
C LEU A 70 6.68 -8.84 18.64
N ALA A 71 7.16 -9.37 17.52
CA ALA A 71 8.09 -10.50 17.51
C ALA A 71 9.44 -10.19 18.19
N ALA A 72 9.82 -8.91 18.33
CA ALA A 72 11.04 -8.50 19.01
C ALA A 72 10.85 -8.32 20.54
N VAL A 73 9.64 -7.97 20.98
CA VAL A 73 9.35 -7.66 22.40
C VAL A 73 8.69 -8.81 23.16
N ASP A 74 7.92 -9.67 22.47
CA ASP A 74 7.26 -10.82 23.07
C ASP A 74 7.25 -11.99 22.08
N SER A 75 8.16 -12.95 22.29
CA SER A 75 8.27 -14.14 21.45
C SER A 75 7.13 -15.13 21.66
N ASP A 76 6.49 -15.13 22.83
CA ASP A 76 5.41 -16.06 23.16
C ASP A 76 4.05 -15.56 22.65
N LEU A 77 4.00 -14.29 22.19
CA LEU A 77 2.82 -13.63 21.62
C LEU A 77 1.56 -13.92 22.45
N SER A 78 1.60 -13.58 23.73
CA SER A 78 0.51 -13.88 24.67
C SER A 78 -0.28 -12.62 25.03
N GLY A 79 -1.53 -12.80 25.49
CA GLY A 79 -2.36 -11.69 25.96
C GLY A 79 -2.55 -10.57 24.92
N LEU A 80 -2.12 -9.34 25.26
CA LEU A 80 -2.25 -8.17 24.39
C LEU A 80 -1.37 -8.26 23.13
N ALA A 81 -0.22 -8.93 23.20
CA ALA A 81 0.66 -9.12 22.04
C ALA A 81 -0.02 -9.99 20.97
N LEU A 82 -0.78 -11.01 21.39
CA LEU A 82 -1.57 -11.85 20.48
C LEU A 82 -2.64 -11.06 19.74
N VAL A 83 -3.36 -10.18 20.46
CA VAL A 83 -4.39 -9.32 19.86
C VAL A 83 -3.75 -8.33 18.88
N GLY A 84 -2.65 -7.69 19.29
CA GLY A 84 -1.89 -6.78 18.43
C GLY A 84 -1.38 -7.48 17.16
N PHE A 85 -0.91 -8.72 17.29
CA PHE A 85 -0.49 -9.55 16.17
C PHE A 85 -1.65 -9.82 15.22
N GLY A 86 -2.79 -10.27 15.73
CA GLY A 86 -4.00 -10.52 14.92
C GLY A 86 -4.48 -9.28 14.17
N VAL A 87 -4.50 -8.11 14.83
CA VAL A 87 -4.86 -6.84 14.19
C VAL A 87 -3.86 -6.44 13.10
N ALA A 88 -2.56 -6.60 13.37
CA ALA A 88 -1.52 -6.27 12.39
C ALA A 88 -1.59 -7.18 11.15
N VAL A 89 -1.81 -8.49 11.33
CA VAL A 89 -2.03 -9.43 10.23
C VAL A 89 -3.27 -9.03 9.43
N LEU A 90 -4.39 -8.74 10.10
CA LEU A 90 -5.62 -8.35 9.44
C LEU A 90 -5.43 -7.05 8.63
N LEU A 91 -4.74 -6.06 9.20
CA LEU A 91 -4.42 -4.81 8.50
C LEU A 91 -3.63 -5.08 7.21
N VAL A 92 -2.59 -5.92 7.28
CA VAL A 92 -1.79 -6.28 6.09
C VAL A 92 -2.67 -6.95 5.03
N LEU A 93 -3.45 -7.96 5.41
CA LEU A 93 -4.29 -8.71 4.46
C LEU A 93 -5.36 -7.84 3.83
N VAL A 94 -6.03 -6.98 4.62
CA VAL A 94 -7.06 -6.08 4.12
C VAL A 94 -6.46 -5.02 3.21
N SER A 95 -5.31 -4.43 3.57
CA SER A 95 -4.61 -3.46 2.72
C SER A 95 -4.23 -4.07 1.37
N LEU A 96 -3.66 -5.29 1.36
CA LEU A 96 -3.31 -6.00 0.12
C LEU A 96 -4.55 -6.32 -0.72
N ALA A 97 -5.63 -6.81 -0.10
CA ALA A 97 -6.87 -7.11 -0.82
C ALA A 97 -7.47 -5.84 -1.46
N LEU A 98 -7.47 -4.72 -0.74
CA LEU A 98 -7.93 -3.43 -1.25
C LEU A 98 -6.99 -2.89 -2.34
N GLU A 99 -5.69 -3.11 -2.21
CA GLU A 99 -4.70 -2.72 -3.22
C GLU A 99 -4.95 -3.44 -4.54
N PHE A 100 -5.15 -4.76 -4.51
CA PHE A 100 -5.59 -5.51 -5.69
C PHE A 100 -6.90 -4.98 -6.27
N ALA A 101 -7.88 -4.65 -5.42
CA ALA A 101 -9.15 -4.10 -5.88
C ALA A 101 -8.98 -2.72 -6.55
N VAL A 102 -8.11 -1.86 -6.01
CA VAL A 102 -7.78 -0.55 -6.59
C VAL A 102 -7.03 -0.71 -7.91
N VAL A 103 -6.04 -1.60 -7.99
CA VAL A 103 -5.28 -1.84 -9.22
C VAL A 103 -6.20 -2.39 -10.32
N LEU A 104 -7.00 -3.41 -10.02
CA LEU A 104 -7.83 -4.09 -11.00
C LEU A 104 -9.07 -3.29 -11.41
N PHE A 105 -9.74 -2.65 -10.45
CA PHE A 105 -11.07 -2.05 -10.61
C PHE A 105 -11.17 -0.56 -10.26
N ASN A 106 -10.13 0.03 -9.67
CA ASN A 106 -10.17 1.38 -9.06
C ASN A 106 -11.26 1.52 -7.98
N ALA A 107 -11.40 0.50 -7.14
CA ALA A 107 -12.37 0.47 -6.05
C ALA A 107 -11.76 -0.11 -4.75
N PRO A 108 -12.15 0.38 -3.56
CA PRO A 108 -13.14 1.44 -3.34
C PRO A 108 -12.54 2.86 -3.52
N LYS A 109 -13.35 3.84 -3.94
CA LYS A 109 -12.83 5.18 -4.31
C LYS A 109 -12.34 6.02 -3.12
N PHE A 110 -12.74 5.70 -1.89
CA PHE A 110 -12.36 6.48 -0.72
C PHE A 110 -10.90 6.29 -0.31
N VAL A 111 -10.25 5.18 -0.72
CA VAL A 111 -8.81 4.93 -0.51
C VAL A 111 -7.93 5.42 -1.65
N VAL A 112 -8.53 6.04 -2.68
CA VAL A 112 -7.84 6.53 -3.87
C VAL A 112 -7.73 8.06 -3.81
N PRO A 113 -6.56 8.64 -4.17
CA PRO A 113 -6.38 10.09 -4.28
C PRO A 113 -7.49 10.76 -5.11
N PRO A 114 -8.05 11.90 -4.67
CA PRO A 114 -9.24 12.50 -5.28
C PRO A 114 -9.16 12.70 -6.80
N HIS A 115 -8.01 13.17 -7.31
CA HIS A 115 -7.78 13.42 -8.73
C HIS A 115 -7.58 12.14 -9.56
N MET A 116 -7.40 10.97 -8.93
CA MET A 116 -7.24 9.68 -9.62
C MET A 116 -8.50 8.80 -9.56
N ARG A 117 -9.58 9.25 -8.90
CA ARG A 117 -10.84 8.48 -8.75
C ARG A 117 -11.61 8.27 -10.06
N ALA A 118 -11.33 9.07 -11.08
CA ALA A 118 -11.90 8.94 -12.41
C ALA A 118 -11.15 7.93 -13.29
N ASP A 119 -9.98 7.47 -12.86
CA ASP A 119 -9.15 6.56 -13.65
C ASP A 119 -9.79 5.17 -13.83
N ALA A 120 -9.55 4.54 -14.96
CA ALA A 120 -9.93 3.14 -15.15
C ALA A 120 -9.02 2.20 -14.34
N GLY A 121 -9.60 1.14 -13.78
CA GLY A 121 -8.84 -0.04 -13.35
C GLY A 121 -8.26 -0.80 -14.54
N VAL A 122 -7.27 -1.67 -14.31
CA VAL A 122 -6.62 -2.45 -15.37
C VAL A 122 -7.62 -3.27 -16.19
N LEU A 123 -8.62 -3.88 -15.56
CA LEU A 123 -9.59 -4.73 -16.25
C LEU A 123 -10.63 -3.93 -17.03
N ASN A 124 -11.02 -2.75 -16.55
CA ASN A 124 -11.94 -1.89 -17.28
C ASN A 124 -11.27 -1.28 -18.52
N ARG A 125 -9.98 -0.93 -18.46
CA ARG A 125 -9.26 -0.43 -19.64
C ARG A 125 -9.20 -1.47 -20.76
N ARG A 126 -8.93 -2.75 -20.43
CA ARG A 126 -8.90 -3.83 -21.43
C ARG A 126 -10.23 -4.04 -22.15
N ARG A 127 -11.37 -3.79 -21.48
CA ARG A 127 -12.69 -3.92 -22.11
C ARG A 127 -12.96 -2.81 -23.13
N VAL A 128 -12.51 -1.59 -22.87
CA VAL A 128 -12.71 -0.45 -23.77
C VAL A 128 -11.80 -0.54 -25.01
N GLU A 129 -10.63 -1.18 -24.89
CA GLU A 129 -9.72 -1.39 -26.02
C GLU A 129 -10.13 -2.58 -26.92
N SER A 130 -11.08 -3.42 -26.49
CA SER A 130 -11.57 -4.58 -27.24
C SER A 130 -12.89 -4.36 -27.99
N ASP A 131 -13.56 -3.24 -27.74
CA ASP A 131 -14.79 -2.79 -28.43
C ASP A 131 -14.44 -1.76 -29.52
#